data_AF-A0A1J3HFN4-F1
#
_entry.id   AF-A0A1J3HFN4-F1
#
_cell.length_a   1.000
_cell.length_b   1.000
_cell.length_c   1.000
_cell.angle_alpha   90.00
_cell.angle_beta   90.00
_cell.angle_gamma   90.00
#
_symmetry.space_group_name_H-M   'P 1'
#
loop_
_entity.id
_entity.type
_entity.pdbx_description
1 polymer ?
#
loop_
_entity_poly.entity_id
_entity_poly.type
_entity_poly.pdbx_seq_one_letter_code
_entity_poly.pdbx_strand_id
1 'polypeptide(L)'
;MKKAFGQTVRDLKRGVNKKVLKVPGIEQKVLDATSNESWGPHGSLLADIAHASRNYHEYQLTMGVLWKRLSDTGKNWRHVYKALTVLEYMVGHGSERVIEEVKERAYQISILSDFQYIDSSGKDQGSNVRKKAQSLVALVNDKERIAEVREKAAANRDKYRNSTVGGMHRPSGDYGDKYDYEGRYGDRDEGRSSYGRERESGYRDDDRNSR
;
A
#
# COMPACT_ATOMS: atom_id res chain seq x y z
N MET A 1 -23.70 0.65 49.62
CA MET A 1 -24.52 0.78 48.39
C MET A 1 -23.80 1.32 47.14
N LYS A 2 -22.52 1.71 47.15
CA LYS A 2 -21.84 2.30 45.97
C LYS A 2 -21.22 1.31 44.96
N LYS A 3 -21.12 0.02 45.28
CA LYS A 3 -20.44 -0.99 44.42
C LYS A 3 -21.32 -1.56 43.29
N ALA A 4 -22.64 -1.63 43.48
CA ALA A 4 -23.56 -2.22 42.51
C ALA A 4 -23.73 -1.34 41.26
N PHE A 5 -23.83 -0.02 41.43
CA PHE A 5 -24.03 0.92 40.33
C PHE A 5 -22.82 0.98 39.36
N GLY A 6 -21.60 0.86 39.88
CA GLY A 6 -20.38 0.85 39.08
C GLY A 6 -20.22 -0.41 38.22
N GLN A 7 -20.80 -1.54 38.65
CA GLN A 7 -20.82 -2.78 37.88
C GLN A 7 -21.81 -2.68 36.71
N THR A 8 -23.02 -2.18 36.97
CA THR A 8 -24.06 -1.97 35.96
C THR A 8 -23.62 -0.99 34.87
N VAL A 9 -22.94 0.11 35.23
CA VAL A 9 -22.39 1.07 34.25
C VAL A 9 -21.25 0.46 33.44
N ARG A 10 -20.40 -0.40 34.03
CA ARG A 10 -19.34 -1.13 33.31
C ARG A 10 -19.90 -2.17 32.35
N ASP A 11 -20.95 -2.87 32.73
CA ASP A 11 -21.62 -3.88 31.92
C ASP A 11 -22.45 -3.24 30.80
N LEU A 12 -23.08 -2.09 31.07
CA LEU A 12 -23.65 -1.21 30.03
C LEU A 12 -22.56 -0.75 29.07
N LYS A 13 -21.43 -0.21 29.55
CA LYS A 13 -20.31 0.29 28.71
C LYS A 13 -19.68 -0.83 27.86
N ARG A 14 -19.55 -2.07 28.38
CA ARG A 14 -19.15 -3.25 27.59
C ARG A 14 -20.22 -3.69 26.59
N GLY A 15 -21.50 -3.54 26.93
CA GLY A 15 -22.64 -3.82 26.04
C GLY A 15 -22.77 -2.83 24.88
N VAL A 16 -22.53 -1.53 25.12
CA VAL A 16 -22.52 -0.52 24.06
C VAL A 16 -21.30 -0.73 23.13
N ASN A 17 -20.13 -1.06 23.69
CA ASN A 17 -18.94 -1.39 22.87
C ASN A 17 -19.09 -2.66 22.00
N LYS A 18 -19.98 -3.59 22.36
CA LYS A 18 -20.28 -4.77 21.52
C LYS A 18 -21.33 -4.51 20.43
N LYS A 19 -22.19 -3.50 20.61
CA LYS A 19 -23.20 -3.11 19.61
C LYS A 19 -22.73 -2.02 18.64
N VAL A 20 -21.69 -1.26 18.99
CA VAL A 20 -21.27 -0.05 18.25
C VAL A 20 -20.24 -0.30 17.14
N LEU A 21 -19.66 -1.49 16.99
CA LEU A 21 -18.82 -1.82 15.83
C LEU A 21 -19.09 -3.26 15.39
N LYS A 22 -20.23 -3.54 14.74
CA LYS A 22 -20.25 -4.66 13.81
C LYS A 22 -19.21 -4.31 12.75
N VAL A 23 -18.08 -5.02 12.74
CA VAL A 23 -17.10 -4.91 11.65
C VAL A 23 -17.91 -5.07 10.35
N PRO A 24 -17.87 -4.08 9.44
CA PRO A 24 -18.63 -4.17 8.20
C PRO A 24 -18.29 -5.48 7.50
N GLY A 25 -19.33 -6.18 7.03
CA GLY A 25 -19.15 -7.38 6.23
C GLY A 25 -18.30 -7.07 4.99
N ILE A 26 -17.68 -8.10 4.42
CA ILE A 26 -16.78 -7.92 3.26
C ILE A 26 -17.47 -7.16 2.11
N GLU A 27 -18.76 -7.42 1.88
CA GLU A 27 -19.55 -6.74 0.85
C GLU A 27 -19.56 -5.22 1.07
N GLN A 28 -19.80 -4.76 2.30
CA GLN A 28 -19.78 -3.34 2.63
C GLN A 28 -18.39 -2.74 2.42
N LYS A 29 -17.32 -3.45 2.82
CA LYS A 29 -15.95 -3.01 2.58
C LYS A 29 -15.66 -2.80 1.09
N VAL A 30 -16.14 -3.69 0.23
CA VAL A 30 -15.97 -3.57 -1.23
C VAL A 30 -16.83 -2.44 -1.80
N LEU A 31 -18.05 -2.23 -1.27
CA LEU A 31 -18.89 -1.09 -1.63
C LEU A 31 -18.24 0.24 -1.26
N ASP A 32 -17.63 0.34 -0.08
CA ASP A 32 -16.94 1.52 0.41
C ASP A 32 -15.68 1.79 -0.44
N ALA A 33 -14.90 0.74 -0.73
CA ALA A 33 -13.72 0.81 -1.58
C ALA A 33 -14.03 1.27 -3.01
N THR A 34 -15.24 0.99 -3.49
CA THR A 34 -15.71 1.32 -4.85
C THR A 34 -16.76 2.44 -4.88
N SER A 35 -16.87 3.22 -3.80
CA SER A 35 -17.79 4.36 -3.70
C SER A 35 -17.52 5.45 -4.74
N ASN A 36 -18.51 6.30 -5.02
CA ASN A 36 -18.35 7.44 -5.96
C ASN A 36 -17.59 8.65 -5.37
N GLU A 37 -16.96 8.48 -4.21
CA GLU A 37 -16.19 9.53 -3.56
C GLU A 37 -14.94 9.92 -4.37
N SER A 38 -14.41 11.12 -4.17
CA SER A 38 -13.25 11.62 -4.93
C SER A 38 -11.92 10.96 -4.57
N TRP A 39 -11.83 10.30 -3.41
CA TRP A 39 -10.62 9.60 -2.94
C TRP A 39 -10.64 8.10 -3.24
N GLY A 40 -9.46 7.51 -3.45
CA GLY A 40 -9.30 6.07 -3.68
C GLY A 40 -9.42 5.24 -2.40
N PRO A 41 -9.54 3.90 -2.52
CA PRO A 41 -9.54 3.00 -1.37
C PRO A 41 -8.19 3.04 -0.64
N HIS A 42 -8.23 3.03 0.69
CA HIS A 42 -7.02 2.99 1.52
C HIS A 42 -6.33 1.62 1.44
N GLY A 43 -5.00 1.59 1.60
CA GLY A 43 -4.21 0.36 1.47
C GLY A 43 -4.61 -0.75 2.44
N SER A 44 -5.03 -0.41 3.66
CA SER A 44 -5.55 -1.41 4.62
C SER A 44 -6.88 -2.03 4.17
N LEU A 45 -7.77 -1.24 3.57
CA LEU A 45 -9.04 -1.73 3.04
C LEU A 45 -8.81 -2.66 1.85
N LEU A 46 -7.87 -2.32 0.97
CA LEU A 46 -7.43 -3.18 -0.13
C LEU A 46 -6.83 -4.50 0.37
N ALA A 47 -5.98 -4.45 1.39
CA ALA A 47 -5.38 -5.63 2.00
C ALA A 47 -6.45 -6.56 2.61
N ASP A 48 -7.44 -6.00 3.32
CA ASP A 48 -8.58 -6.75 3.85
C ASP A 48 -9.37 -7.44 2.75
N ILE A 49 -9.69 -6.73 1.66
CA ILE A 49 -10.43 -7.28 0.52
C ILE A 49 -9.63 -8.39 -0.18
N ALA A 50 -8.34 -8.15 -0.41
CA ALA A 50 -7.46 -9.17 -0.97
C ALA A 50 -7.34 -10.39 -0.05
N HIS A 51 -7.35 -10.20 1.27
CA HIS A 51 -7.35 -11.31 2.22
C HIS A 51 -8.61 -12.16 2.13
N ALA A 52 -9.78 -11.49 2.09
CA ALA A 52 -11.10 -12.12 2.00
C ALA A 52 -11.29 -12.98 0.75
N SER A 53 -10.56 -12.72 -0.34
CA SER A 53 -10.58 -13.57 -1.55
C SER A 53 -10.22 -15.04 -1.30
N ARG A 54 -9.55 -15.36 -0.17
CA ARG A 54 -9.20 -16.73 0.23
C ARG A 54 -10.38 -17.51 0.82
N ASN A 55 -11.45 -16.83 1.23
CA ASN A 55 -12.68 -17.47 1.68
C ASN A 55 -13.66 -17.57 0.50
N TYR A 56 -14.21 -18.76 0.25
CA TYR A 56 -15.08 -19.00 -0.90
C TYR A 56 -16.33 -18.09 -0.92
N HIS A 57 -16.99 -17.91 0.22
CA HIS A 57 -18.22 -17.10 0.30
C HIS A 57 -17.90 -15.61 0.15
N GLU A 58 -16.88 -15.12 0.83
CA GLU A 58 -16.47 -13.72 0.76
C GLU A 58 -15.93 -13.35 -0.62
N TYR A 59 -15.24 -14.28 -1.28
CA TYR A 59 -14.81 -14.15 -2.67
C TYR A 59 -16.00 -13.90 -3.60
N GLN A 60 -17.07 -14.71 -3.49
CA GLN A 60 -18.26 -14.57 -4.35
C GLN A 60 -18.93 -13.20 -4.17
N LEU A 61 -19.08 -12.74 -2.93
CA LEU A 61 -19.60 -11.40 -2.63
C LEU A 61 -18.70 -10.31 -3.20
N THR A 62 -17.38 -10.43 -2.99
CA THR A 62 -16.39 -9.45 -3.47
C THR A 62 -16.41 -9.32 -4.98
N MET A 63 -16.25 -10.43 -5.70
CA MET A 63 -16.25 -10.42 -7.16
C MET A 63 -17.60 -9.97 -7.72
N GLY A 64 -18.71 -10.38 -7.10
CA GLY A 64 -20.06 -9.95 -7.49
C GLY A 64 -20.23 -8.43 -7.47
N VAL A 65 -19.77 -7.76 -6.40
CA VAL A 65 -19.80 -6.29 -6.33
C VAL A 65 -18.87 -5.67 -7.38
N LEU A 66 -17.64 -6.18 -7.53
CA LEU A 66 -16.67 -5.63 -8.47
C LEU A 66 -17.16 -5.69 -9.92
N TRP A 67 -17.69 -6.83 -10.37
CA TRP A 67 -18.22 -6.96 -11.73
C TRP A 67 -19.44 -6.07 -11.97
N LYS A 68 -20.31 -5.91 -10.97
CA LYS A 68 -21.43 -4.97 -11.05
C LYS A 68 -20.92 -3.53 -11.22
N ARG A 69 -19.89 -3.13 -10.48
CA ARG A 69 -19.26 -1.79 -10.58
C ARG A 69 -18.56 -1.55 -11.91
N LEU A 70 -17.96 -2.59 -12.50
CA LEU A 70 -17.36 -2.48 -13.84
C LEU A 70 -18.38 -2.28 -14.95
N SER A 71 -19.65 -2.62 -14.71
CA SER A 71 -20.75 -2.43 -15.66
C SER A 71 -21.36 -1.02 -15.60
N ASP A 72 -20.90 -0.16 -14.67
CA ASP A 72 -21.35 1.23 -14.58
C ASP A 72 -20.81 2.08 -15.74
N THR A 73 -21.52 3.17 -16.09
CA THR A 73 -21.16 4.06 -17.21
C THR A 73 -21.32 5.54 -16.85
N GLY A 74 -20.76 6.41 -17.70
CA GLY A 74 -20.94 7.86 -17.64
C GLY A 74 -20.50 8.47 -16.30
N LYS A 75 -21.43 9.19 -15.63
CA LYS A 75 -21.15 9.91 -14.37
C LYS A 75 -20.63 9.05 -13.22
N ASN A 76 -20.82 7.74 -13.30
CA ASN A 76 -20.35 6.75 -12.32
C ASN A 76 -18.96 6.20 -12.63
N TRP A 77 -18.17 6.86 -13.49
CA TRP A 77 -16.81 6.43 -13.87
C TRP A 77 -15.89 6.09 -12.68
N ARG A 78 -16.09 6.70 -11.50
CA ARG A 78 -15.30 6.38 -10.30
C ARG A 78 -15.57 4.97 -9.77
N HIS A 79 -16.79 4.47 -9.89
CA HIS A 79 -17.10 3.07 -9.57
C HIS A 79 -16.24 2.13 -10.40
N VAL A 80 -16.22 2.35 -11.72
CA VAL A 80 -15.44 1.57 -12.68
C VAL A 80 -13.95 1.67 -12.37
N TYR A 81 -13.43 2.90 -12.24
CA TYR A 81 -12.02 3.15 -11.97
C TYR A 81 -11.54 2.50 -10.66
N LYS A 82 -12.32 2.64 -9.58
CA LYS A 82 -11.97 2.05 -8.28
C LYS A 82 -12.13 0.53 -8.29
N ALA A 83 -13.12 -0.02 -9.00
CA ALA A 83 -13.26 -1.47 -9.16
C ALA A 83 -12.04 -2.06 -9.90
N LEU A 84 -11.57 -1.42 -10.98
CA LEU A 84 -10.33 -1.81 -11.66
C LEU A 84 -9.12 -1.74 -10.71
N THR A 85 -9.04 -0.68 -9.88
CA THR A 85 -7.98 -0.52 -8.89
C THR A 85 -7.98 -1.64 -7.85
N VAL A 86 -9.15 -2.04 -7.36
CA VAL A 86 -9.30 -3.16 -6.42
C VAL A 86 -8.90 -4.47 -7.09
N LEU A 87 -9.35 -4.74 -8.31
CA LEU A 87 -8.98 -5.97 -9.04
C LEU A 87 -7.48 -6.08 -9.29
N GLU A 88 -6.83 -5.01 -9.73
CA GLU A 88 -5.37 -4.98 -9.93
C GLU A 88 -4.61 -5.27 -8.63
N TYR A 89 -5.05 -4.70 -7.51
CA TYR A 89 -4.48 -5.02 -6.21
C TYR A 89 -4.70 -6.49 -5.83
N MET A 90 -5.90 -7.03 -6.08
CA MET A 90 -6.22 -8.42 -5.78
C MET A 90 -5.42 -9.41 -6.65
N VAL A 91 -5.05 -9.07 -7.89
CA VAL A 91 -4.12 -9.88 -8.71
C VAL A 91 -2.76 -10.02 -8.01
N GLY A 92 -2.26 -8.96 -7.37
CA GLY A 92 -0.99 -8.98 -6.64
C GLY A 92 -1.04 -9.61 -5.24
N HIS A 93 -2.16 -9.48 -4.52
CA HIS A 93 -2.23 -9.80 -3.08
C HIS A 93 -3.26 -10.89 -2.70
N GLY A 94 -4.17 -11.22 -3.62
CA GLY A 94 -5.28 -12.15 -3.44
C GLY A 94 -4.93 -13.62 -3.69
N SER A 95 -5.96 -14.46 -3.75
CA SER A 95 -5.87 -15.89 -4.11
C SER A 95 -5.70 -16.09 -5.62
N GLU A 96 -5.13 -17.23 -6.04
CA GLU A 96 -5.01 -17.62 -7.47
C GLU A 96 -6.31 -17.49 -8.24
N ARG A 97 -7.43 -17.86 -7.62
CA ARG A 97 -8.76 -17.82 -8.22
C ARG A 97 -9.14 -16.45 -8.80
N VAL A 98 -8.64 -15.35 -8.19
CA VAL A 98 -8.86 -13.99 -8.71
C VAL A 98 -8.21 -13.85 -10.09
N ILE A 99 -7.00 -14.36 -10.26
CA ILE A 99 -6.25 -14.26 -11.51
C ILE A 99 -6.95 -15.05 -12.61
N GLU A 100 -7.40 -16.27 -12.27
CA GLU A 100 -8.17 -17.12 -13.19
C GLU A 100 -9.44 -16.40 -13.67
N GLU A 101 -10.26 -15.87 -12.77
CA GLU A 101 -11.52 -15.21 -13.14
C GLU A 101 -11.30 -13.90 -13.90
N VAL A 102 -10.31 -13.09 -13.50
CA VAL A 102 -9.97 -11.84 -14.22
C VAL A 102 -9.44 -12.14 -15.62
N LYS A 103 -8.66 -13.22 -15.78
CA LYS A 103 -8.17 -13.67 -17.09
C LYS A 103 -9.29 -14.22 -17.96
N GLU A 104 -10.18 -15.05 -17.41
CA GLU A 104 -11.34 -15.59 -18.11
C GLU A 104 -12.26 -14.48 -18.63
N ARG A 105 -12.47 -13.43 -17.82
CA ARG A 105 -13.31 -12.28 -18.15
C ARG A 105 -12.52 -11.08 -18.67
N ALA A 106 -11.28 -11.28 -19.14
CA ALA A 106 -10.42 -10.20 -19.62
C ALA A 106 -11.07 -9.41 -20.77
N TYR A 107 -11.90 -10.06 -21.59
CA TYR A 107 -12.66 -9.39 -22.64
C TYR A 107 -13.61 -8.30 -22.11
N GLN A 108 -14.31 -8.54 -21.00
CA GLN A 108 -15.20 -7.55 -20.40
C GLN A 108 -14.42 -6.32 -19.91
N ILE A 109 -13.22 -6.56 -19.38
CA ILE A 109 -12.30 -5.48 -18.96
C ILE A 109 -11.76 -4.74 -20.19
N SER A 110 -11.48 -5.45 -21.28
CA SER A 110 -10.96 -4.86 -22.51
C SER A 110 -11.91 -3.85 -23.13
N ILE A 111 -13.24 -4.05 -23.02
CA ILE A 111 -14.26 -3.08 -23.49
C ILE A 111 -14.10 -1.73 -22.79
N LEU A 112 -13.60 -1.70 -21.55
CA LEU A 112 -13.36 -0.46 -20.81
C LEU A 112 -12.18 0.35 -21.36
N SER A 113 -11.40 -0.18 -22.30
CA SER A 113 -10.39 0.59 -23.03
C SER A 113 -10.98 1.66 -23.93
N ASP A 114 -12.28 1.60 -24.22
CA ASP A 114 -13.02 2.59 -25.00
C ASP A 114 -13.99 3.42 -24.13
N PHE A 115 -13.88 3.33 -22.80
CA PHE A 115 -14.76 4.04 -21.87
C PHE A 115 -14.68 5.57 -22.08
N GLN A 116 -15.83 6.23 -22.28
CA GLN A 116 -15.92 7.68 -22.49
C GLN A 116 -16.72 8.36 -21.38
N TYR A 117 -16.13 9.41 -20.80
CA TYR A 117 -16.84 10.35 -19.95
C TYR A 117 -16.07 11.66 -19.84
N ILE A 118 -16.69 12.74 -20.31
CA ILE A 118 -16.24 14.11 -20.12
C ILE A 118 -17.13 14.73 -19.05
N ASP A 119 -16.52 15.29 -18.00
CA ASP A 119 -17.28 15.92 -16.92
C ASP A 119 -17.79 17.32 -17.30
N SER A 120 -18.57 17.93 -16.41
CA SER A 120 -19.13 19.28 -16.60
C SER A 120 -18.08 20.38 -16.76
N SER A 121 -16.84 20.12 -16.35
CA SER A 121 -15.71 21.05 -16.49
C SER A 121 -14.95 20.84 -17.80
N GLY A 122 -15.42 19.94 -18.68
CA GLY A 122 -14.77 19.60 -19.95
C GLY A 122 -13.58 18.65 -19.81
N LYS A 123 -13.35 18.05 -18.64
CA LYS A 123 -12.24 17.13 -18.41
C LYS A 123 -12.63 15.68 -18.76
N ASP A 124 -11.81 15.03 -19.57
CA ASP A 124 -11.95 13.60 -19.89
C ASP A 124 -11.52 12.75 -18.70
N GLN A 125 -12.50 12.33 -17.90
CA GLN A 125 -12.29 11.40 -16.79
C GLN A 125 -12.22 9.95 -17.27
N GLY A 126 -12.80 9.65 -18.44
CA GLY A 126 -12.73 8.33 -19.06
C GLY A 126 -11.30 7.90 -19.39
N SER A 127 -10.42 8.86 -19.69
CA SER A 127 -8.98 8.60 -19.94
C SER A 127 -8.31 7.79 -18.83
N ASN A 128 -8.66 8.04 -17.56
CA ASN A 128 -8.12 7.32 -16.42
C ASN A 128 -8.61 5.87 -16.37
N VAL A 129 -9.89 5.64 -16.70
CA VAL A 129 -10.49 4.31 -16.78
C VAL A 129 -9.84 3.50 -17.89
N ARG A 130 -9.70 4.08 -19.09
CA ARG A 130 -9.10 3.42 -20.26
C ARG A 130 -7.66 2.96 -19.98
N LYS A 131 -6.81 3.85 -19.44
CA LYS A 131 -5.42 3.51 -19.06
C LYS A 131 -5.36 2.40 -18.01
N LYS A 132 -6.22 2.45 -17.00
CA LYS A 132 -6.26 1.45 -15.92
C LYS A 132 -6.72 0.09 -16.46
N ALA A 133 -7.75 0.06 -17.31
CA ALA A 133 -8.23 -1.17 -17.95
C ALA A 133 -7.16 -1.82 -18.83
N GLN A 134 -6.49 -1.02 -19.69
CA GLN A 134 -5.37 -1.50 -20.52
C GLN A 134 -4.23 -2.09 -19.68
N SER A 135 -3.85 -1.41 -18.59
CA SER A 135 -2.80 -1.90 -17.68
C SER A 135 -3.18 -3.21 -17.01
N LEU A 136 -4.45 -3.36 -16.58
CA LEU A 136 -4.91 -4.60 -15.94
C LEU A 136 -4.95 -5.77 -16.92
N VAL A 137 -5.47 -5.54 -18.13
CA VAL A 137 -5.49 -6.57 -19.19
C VAL A 137 -4.06 -6.99 -19.56
N ALA A 138 -3.14 -6.04 -19.71
CA ALA A 138 -1.73 -6.33 -19.96
C ALA A 138 -1.09 -7.16 -18.83
N LEU A 139 -1.42 -6.84 -17.57
CA LEU A 139 -0.93 -7.59 -16.42
C LEU A 139 -1.43 -9.06 -16.45
N VAL A 140 -2.72 -9.29 -16.64
CA VAL A 140 -3.27 -10.67 -16.50
C VAL A 140 -2.98 -11.58 -17.69
N ASN A 141 -2.59 -11.01 -18.82
CA ASN A 141 -2.16 -11.77 -20.00
C ASN A 141 -0.68 -12.19 -19.94
N ASP A 142 0.11 -11.62 -19.02
CA ASP A 142 1.53 -11.91 -18.85
C ASP A 142 1.77 -12.67 -17.54
N LYS A 143 2.06 -13.96 -17.67
CA LYS A 143 2.26 -14.86 -16.52
C LYS A 143 3.52 -14.50 -15.72
N GLU A 144 4.59 -14.07 -16.38
CA GLU A 144 5.84 -13.69 -15.72
C GLU A 144 5.64 -12.42 -14.91
N ARG A 145 4.97 -11.43 -15.51
CA ARG A 145 4.63 -10.19 -14.82
C ARG A 145 3.70 -10.38 -13.63
N ILE A 146 2.75 -11.31 -13.70
CA ILE A 146 1.94 -11.71 -12.54
C ILE A 146 2.84 -12.24 -11.43
N ALA A 147 3.79 -13.12 -11.75
CA ALA A 147 4.68 -13.70 -10.76
C ALA A 147 5.55 -12.62 -10.08
N GLU A 148 6.13 -11.72 -10.85
CA GLU A 148 6.93 -10.60 -10.34
C GLU A 148 6.14 -9.69 -9.39
N VAL A 149 4.91 -9.32 -9.77
CA VAL A 149 4.04 -8.46 -8.94
C VAL A 149 3.74 -9.14 -7.61
N ARG A 150 3.50 -10.46 -7.61
CA ARG A 150 3.14 -11.21 -6.40
C ARG A 150 4.34 -11.50 -5.51
N GLU A 151 5.51 -11.77 -6.08
CA GLU A 151 6.76 -11.89 -5.33
C GLU A 151 7.08 -10.58 -4.63
N LYS A 152 7.01 -9.45 -5.37
CA LYS A 152 7.22 -8.12 -4.81
C LYS A 152 6.21 -7.79 -3.71
N ALA A 153 4.94 -8.15 -3.91
CA ALA A 153 3.89 -7.99 -2.91
C ALA A 153 4.16 -8.80 -1.62
N ALA A 154 4.61 -10.04 -1.76
CA ALA A 154 4.97 -10.91 -0.64
C ALA A 154 6.17 -10.35 0.14
N ALA A 155 7.25 -9.98 -0.56
CA ALA A 155 8.45 -9.41 0.05
C ALA A 155 8.15 -8.11 0.83
N ASN A 156 7.29 -7.24 0.29
CA ASN A 156 6.88 -6.02 0.99
C ASN A 156 6.07 -6.32 2.25
N ARG A 157 5.13 -7.27 2.19
CA ARG A 157 4.34 -7.67 3.36
C ARG A 157 5.23 -8.19 4.50
N ASP A 158 6.24 -8.99 4.17
CA ASP A 158 7.09 -9.62 5.18
C ASP A 158 8.01 -8.60 5.90
N LYS A 159 8.47 -7.55 5.20
CA LYS A 159 9.21 -6.43 5.83
C LYS A 159 8.42 -5.72 6.92
N TYR A 160 7.14 -5.43 6.67
CA TYR A 160 6.29 -4.70 7.64
C TYR A 160 5.73 -5.61 8.74
N ARG A 161 5.53 -6.91 8.46
CA ARG A 161 5.15 -7.90 9.47
C ARG A 161 6.28 -8.16 10.47
N ASN A 162 7.53 -8.23 10.00
CA ASN A 162 8.67 -8.51 10.87
C ASN A 162 9.13 -7.27 11.65
N SER A 163 8.75 -6.06 11.24
CA SER A 163 9.04 -4.83 11.98
C SER A 163 8.11 -4.60 13.18
N THR A 164 6.98 -5.31 13.26
CA THR A 164 5.99 -5.16 14.35
C THR A 164 6.08 -6.25 15.43
N VAL A 165 6.87 -7.30 15.22
CA VAL A 165 7.09 -8.36 16.21
C VAL A 165 8.55 -8.30 16.71
N GLY A 166 8.78 -7.48 17.73
CA GLY A 166 9.88 -7.66 18.69
C GLY A 166 11.30 -7.70 18.10
N GLY A 167 11.85 -6.54 17.78
CA GLY A 167 13.27 -6.37 17.48
C GLY A 167 13.90 -5.26 18.31
N MET A 168 13.83 -5.35 19.64
CA MET A 168 14.81 -4.64 20.48
C MET A 168 16.19 -5.20 20.11
N HIS A 169 16.88 -4.55 19.18
CA HIS A 169 18.32 -4.72 19.04
C HIS A 169 18.95 -4.04 20.26
N ARG A 170 19.02 -4.78 21.38
CA ARG A 170 19.96 -4.49 22.45
C ARG A 170 21.34 -4.80 21.86
N PRO A 171 22.27 -3.84 21.74
CA PRO A 171 23.67 -4.22 21.72
C PRO A 171 23.97 -4.72 23.14
N SER A 172 23.90 -6.04 23.34
CA SER A 172 24.49 -6.65 24.53
C SER A 172 25.99 -6.43 24.39
N GLY A 173 26.53 -5.53 25.22
CA GLY A 173 27.97 -5.38 25.39
C GLY A 173 28.53 -6.71 25.85
N ASP A 174 29.28 -7.35 24.97
CA ASP A 174 30.08 -8.52 25.29
C ASP A 174 31.42 -8.01 25.83
N TYR A 175 31.56 -8.08 27.15
CA TYR A 175 32.84 -8.00 27.85
C TYR A 175 33.59 -9.30 27.55
N GLY A 176 34.40 -9.28 26.48
CA GLY A 176 35.29 -10.36 26.09
C GLY A 176 36.75 -9.92 26.21
N ASP A 177 37.27 -10.01 27.42
CA ASP A 177 38.70 -9.94 27.75
C ASP A 177 39.48 -10.98 26.93
N LYS A 178 40.47 -10.54 26.15
CA LYS A 178 41.60 -11.39 25.78
C LYS A 178 42.85 -10.57 25.46
N TYR A 179 43.76 -10.62 26.42
CA TYR A 179 45.17 -10.31 26.27
C TYR A 179 45.79 -11.23 25.22
N ASP A 180 46.47 -10.65 24.22
CA ASP A 180 47.58 -11.29 23.54
C ASP A 180 48.67 -10.25 23.30
N TYR A 181 49.72 -10.37 24.11
CA TYR A 181 50.95 -9.62 24.12
C TYR A 181 52.02 -10.45 23.39
N GLU A 182 52.61 -9.87 22.35
CA GLU A 182 53.96 -10.11 21.76
C GLU A 182 53.85 -9.83 20.25
N GLY A 183 54.35 -8.72 19.72
CA GLY A 183 55.74 -8.27 19.61
C GLY A 183 55.85 -7.60 18.22
N ARG A 184 56.83 -6.81 17.81
CA ARG A 184 58.11 -6.36 18.33
C ARG A 184 58.68 -5.46 17.20
N TYR A 185 59.25 -4.30 17.56
CA TYR A 185 60.04 -3.34 16.77
C TYR A 185 59.39 -2.46 15.70
N GLY A 186 59.71 -1.16 15.76
CA GLY A 186 59.83 -0.34 14.56
C GLY A 186 59.57 1.16 14.73
N ASP A 187 60.49 1.85 15.38
CA ASP A 187 60.96 3.19 15.00
C ASP A 187 60.07 4.43 15.22
N ARG A 188 60.69 5.41 15.89
CA ARG A 188 60.16 6.71 16.28
C ARG A 188 61.12 7.74 15.69
N ASP A 189 60.66 8.51 14.71
CA ASP A 189 61.26 9.78 14.30
C ASP A 189 60.19 10.58 13.54
N GLU A 190 59.59 11.60 14.16
CA GLU A 190 59.87 13.03 13.94
C GLU A 190 59.51 13.55 12.53
N GLY A 191 58.51 14.44 12.46
CA GLY A 191 58.12 15.05 11.20
C GLY A 191 56.96 16.05 11.29
N ARG A 192 57.21 17.17 11.98
CA ARG A 192 56.78 18.55 11.67
C ARG A 192 55.36 18.88 11.15
N SER A 193 54.87 20.01 11.68
CA SER A 193 53.92 20.99 11.09
C SER A 193 52.42 20.84 11.39
N SER A 194 52.03 21.16 12.62
CA SER A 194 51.65 22.53 13.03
C SER A 194 50.64 23.37 12.21
N TYR A 195 49.57 23.76 12.92
CA TYR A 195 48.75 25.01 12.95
C TYR A 195 47.96 25.55 11.73
N GLY A 196 46.72 25.97 12.04
CA GLY A 196 45.92 27.03 11.37
C GLY A 196 44.74 26.48 10.53
N ARG A 197 43.44 26.60 10.89
CA ARG A 197 42.64 27.81 11.23
C ARG A 197 43.05 29.00 10.35
N GLU A 198 42.21 29.65 9.56
CA GLU A 198 40.83 30.12 9.73
C GLU A 198 40.29 30.56 8.33
N ARG A 199 38.98 30.50 8.07
CA ARG A 199 38.07 31.65 7.79
C ARG A 199 38.67 32.74 6.86
N GLU A 200 38.02 33.26 5.82
CA GLU A 200 36.71 33.92 5.85
C GLU A 200 36.34 34.48 4.44
N SER A 201 35.03 34.65 4.22
CA SER A 201 34.32 35.80 3.60
C SER A 201 34.63 36.36 2.19
N GLY A 202 33.53 36.56 1.44
CA GLY A 202 33.28 37.70 0.53
C GLY A 202 33.89 37.54 -0.88
N TYR A 203 33.21 37.82 -2.00
CA TYR A 203 32.35 38.96 -2.30
C TYR A 203 31.35 38.63 -3.44
N ARG A 204 30.25 39.41 -3.44
CA ARG A 204 29.24 39.55 -4.50
C ARG A 204 29.71 40.47 -5.64
N ASP A 205 28.87 40.46 -6.68
CA ASP A 205 28.73 41.44 -7.76
C ASP A 205 29.77 41.27 -8.89
N ASP A 206 29.45 41.39 -10.19
CA ASP A 206 28.46 42.28 -10.79
C ASP A 206 28.13 41.84 -12.24
N ASP A 207 27.04 42.42 -12.75
CA ASP A 207 26.47 42.36 -14.09
C ASP A 207 27.46 42.44 -15.27
N ARG A 208 27.11 41.78 -16.40
CA ARG A 208 27.08 42.46 -17.71
C ARG A 208 26.30 41.74 -18.82
N ASN A 209 25.30 42.50 -19.25
CA ASN A 209 24.44 42.47 -20.42
C ASN A 209 25.14 42.32 -21.80
N SER A 210 24.31 41.94 -22.79
CA SER A 210 24.40 42.22 -24.25
C SER A 210 25.26 41.34 -25.15
N ARG A 211 24.63 40.41 -25.87
CA ARG A 211 24.21 40.57 -27.29
C ARG A 211 23.47 39.33 -27.78
#